data_AF-A0A2E4LM76-F1
#
_entry.id   AF-A0A2E4LM76-F1
#
_cell.length_a   1.000
_cell.length_b   1.000
_cell.length_c   1.000
_cell.angle_alpha   90.00
_cell.angle_beta   90.00
_cell.angle_gamma   90.00
#
_symmetry.space_group_name_H-M   'P 1'
#
loop_
_entity.id
_entity.type
_entity.pdbx_description
1 polymer ?
#
loop_
_entity_poly.entity_id
_entity_poly.type
_entity_poly.pdbx_seq_one_letter_code
_entity_poly.pdbx_strand_id
1 'polypeptide(L)'
;MTTDLALIEQALQGLTMDVVINLSEHVQTLELRPNGQLFTAYREIDRTILIGYSENLVTDQLSLKQRHFFITGNRRGTKREHRLLLHTLKDFNIHETYNESCFVSSCYLVQQLIKLSWPVGDLDTIAIQTLHQQIYE
;
A
#
# COMPACT_ATOMS: atom_id res chain seq x y z
N MET A 1 -8.02 -4.68 -44.19
CA MET A 1 -8.01 -5.91 -43.37
C MET A 1 -6.61 -6.22 -42.81
N THR A 2 -5.52 -6.08 -43.57
CA THR A 2 -4.14 -6.34 -43.07
C THR A 2 -3.53 -5.19 -42.25
N THR A 3 -4.02 -3.96 -42.44
CA THR A 3 -3.54 -2.75 -41.75
C THR A 3 -3.92 -2.69 -40.28
N ASP A 4 -5.10 -3.20 -39.93
CA ASP A 4 -5.59 -3.17 -38.54
C ASP A 4 -4.84 -4.16 -37.64
N LEU A 5 -4.44 -5.32 -38.19
CA LEU A 5 -3.70 -6.31 -37.42
C LEU A 5 -2.29 -5.82 -37.05
N ALA A 6 -1.61 -5.15 -37.99
CA ALA A 6 -0.28 -4.58 -37.76
C ALA A 6 -0.30 -3.44 -36.73
N LEU A 7 -1.36 -2.61 -36.73
CA LEU A 7 -1.57 -1.58 -35.71
C LEU A 7 -1.84 -2.19 -34.33
N ILE A 8 -2.61 -3.28 -34.27
CA ILE A 8 -2.88 -4.02 -33.03
C ILE A 8 -1.58 -4.68 -32.52
N GLU A 9 -0.79 -5.32 -33.38
CA GLU A 9 0.50 -5.92 -33.01
C GLU A 9 1.50 -4.87 -32.49
N GLN A 10 1.56 -3.70 -33.13
CA GLN A 10 2.43 -2.61 -32.70
C GLN A 10 1.99 -2.00 -31.36
N ALA A 11 0.67 -1.85 -31.14
CA ALA A 11 0.12 -1.42 -29.85
C ALA A 11 0.39 -2.45 -28.74
N LEU A 12 0.23 -3.74 -29.05
CA LEU A 12 0.56 -4.83 -28.13
C LEU A 12 2.06 -4.86 -27.80
N GLN A 13 2.94 -4.61 -28.78
CA GLN A 13 4.38 -4.50 -28.54
C GLN A 13 4.73 -3.36 -27.58
N GLY A 14 4.12 -2.17 -27.75
CA GLY A 14 4.28 -1.05 -26.84
C GLY A 14 3.87 -1.41 -25.40
N LEU A 15 2.69 -2.01 -25.23
CA LEU A 15 2.20 -2.48 -23.93
C LEU A 15 3.14 -3.52 -23.30
N THR A 16 3.68 -4.46 -24.08
CA THR A 16 4.62 -5.46 -23.56
C THR A 16 5.97 -4.86 -23.17
N MET A 17 6.46 -3.86 -23.91
CA MET A 17 7.72 -3.18 -23.63
C MET A 17 7.61 -2.35 -22.35
N ASP A 18 6.51 -1.60 -22.17
CA ASP A 18 6.26 -0.81 -20.95
C ASP A 18 6.13 -1.70 -19.72
N VAL A 19 5.51 -2.88 -19.85
CA VAL A 19 5.43 -3.87 -18.77
C VAL A 19 6.82 -4.40 -18.42
N VAL A 20 7.63 -4.78 -19.41
CA VAL A 20 9.00 -5.29 -19.20
C VAL A 20 9.92 -4.23 -18.59
N ILE A 21 9.81 -2.97 -19.03
CA ILE A 21 10.56 -1.84 -18.47
C ILE A 21 10.17 -1.64 -17.01
N ASN A 22 8.88 -1.54 -16.69
CA ASN A 22 8.42 -1.36 -15.31
C ASN A 22 8.85 -2.52 -14.40
N LEU A 23 8.81 -3.76 -14.90
CA LEU A 23 9.25 -4.94 -14.13
C LEU A 23 10.76 -4.91 -13.90
N SER A 24 11.55 -4.56 -14.92
CA SER A 24 13.01 -4.46 -14.82
C SER A 24 13.45 -3.32 -13.90
N GLU A 25 12.81 -2.15 -13.99
CA GLU A 25 13.04 -1.02 -13.07
C GLU A 25 12.67 -1.39 -11.64
N HIS A 26 11.57 -2.12 -11.43
CA HIS A 26 11.15 -2.56 -10.12
C HIS A 26 12.20 -3.51 -9.50
N VAL A 27 12.68 -4.49 -10.27
CA VAL A 27 13.74 -5.41 -9.84
C VAL A 27 15.05 -4.67 -9.54
N GLN A 28 15.50 -3.79 -10.45
CA GLN A 28 16.71 -2.98 -10.24
C GLN A 28 16.59 -2.07 -9.01
N THR A 29 15.43 -1.47 -8.77
CA THR A 29 15.20 -0.62 -7.60
C THR A 29 15.21 -1.44 -6.30
N LEU A 30 14.64 -2.64 -6.31
CA LEU A 30 14.68 -3.57 -5.18
C LEU A 30 16.10 -4.10 -4.92
N GLU A 31 16.91 -4.29 -5.96
CA GLU A 31 18.33 -4.66 -5.85
C GLU A 31 19.18 -3.52 -5.27
N LEU A 32 18.93 -2.28 -5.70
CA LEU A 32 19.61 -1.08 -5.19
C LEU A 32 19.24 -0.73 -3.74
N ARG A 33 18.04 -1.11 -3.28
CA ARG A 33 17.55 -0.88 -1.91
C ARG A 33 17.03 -2.18 -1.29
N PRO A 34 17.93 -3.10 -0.90
CA PRO A 34 17.54 -4.44 -0.46
C PRO A 34 16.66 -4.44 0.80
N ASN A 35 16.76 -3.40 1.63
CA ASN A 35 16.06 -3.29 2.91
C ASN A 35 14.79 -2.42 2.83
N GLY A 36 14.39 -1.96 1.65
CA GLY A 36 13.17 -1.18 1.47
C GLY A 36 11.94 -2.01 1.87
N GLN A 37 11.20 -1.53 2.87
CA GLN A 37 10.01 -2.17 3.41
C GLN A 37 8.83 -1.22 3.40
N LEU A 38 7.70 -1.72 2.89
CA LEU A 38 6.40 -1.11 3.05
C LEU A 38 5.79 -1.66 4.32
N PHE A 39 5.14 -0.80 5.09
CA PHE A 39 4.51 -1.22 6.33
C PHE A 39 3.16 -0.54 6.53
N THR A 40 2.29 -1.23 7.24
CA THR A 40 1.11 -0.66 7.90
C THR A 40 1.35 -0.66 9.39
N ALA A 41 1.00 0.46 10.02
CA ALA A 41 0.92 0.53 11.46
C ALA A 41 -0.45 1.05 11.87
N TYR A 42 -0.99 0.52 12.95
CA TYR A 42 -2.27 0.91 13.48
C TYR A 42 -2.09 1.54 14.86
N ARG A 43 -2.94 2.51 15.16
CA ARG A 43 -3.05 3.16 16.45
C ARG A 43 -4.47 3.02 16.95
N GLU A 44 -4.63 2.36 18.09
CA GLU A 44 -5.94 2.05 18.68
C GLU A 44 -6.63 3.28 19.27
N ILE A 45 -5.85 4.22 19.83
CA ILE A 45 -6.35 5.40 20.55
C ILE A 45 -7.33 6.23 19.73
N ASP A 46 -7.03 6.44 18.45
CA ASP A 46 -7.80 7.25 17.51
C ASP A 46 -8.26 6.43 16.28
N ARG A 47 -8.06 5.11 16.31
CA ARG A 47 -8.31 4.19 15.20
C ARG A 47 -7.66 4.67 13.90
N THR A 48 -6.38 5.07 13.95
CA THR A 48 -5.65 5.56 12.77
C THR A 48 -4.77 4.46 12.17
N ILE A 49 -4.78 4.34 10.85
CA ILE A 49 -3.86 3.51 10.07
C ILE A 49 -2.81 4.42 9.43
N LEU A 50 -1.54 4.13 9.71
CA LEU A 50 -0.38 4.72 9.08
C LEU A 50 0.14 3.79 7.98
N ILE A 51 0.31 4.33 6.78
CA ILE A 51 0.85 3.65 5.61
C ILE A 51 2.22 4.25 5.30
N GLY A 52 3.28 3.46 5.47
CA GLY A 52 4.64 3.97 5.39
C GLY A 52 5.57 3.14 4.51
N TYR A 53 6.69 3.78 4.15
CA TYR A 53 7.88 3.13 3.60
C TYR A 53 9.05 3.44 4.53
N SER A 54 9.85 2.42 4.84
CA SER A 54 11.07 2.54 5.62
C SER A 54 12.18 1.71 4.99
N GLU A 55 13.41 2.22 5.06
CA GLU A 55 14.62 1.46 4.70
C GLU A 55 15.23 0.73 5.92
N ASN A 56 14.77 1.08 7.13
CA ASN A 56 15.21 0.49 8.38
C ASN A 56 14.04 0.46 9.38
N LEU A 57 13.09 -0.44 9.12
CA LEU A 57 11.87 -0.55 9.89
C LEU A 57 12.13 -0.85 11.38
N VAL A 58 13.22 -1.55 11.69
CA VAL A 58 13.61 -1.88 13.07
C VAL A 58 13.88 -0.61 13.89
N THR A 59 14.54 0.38 13.27
CA THR A 59 14.83 1.66 13.93
C THR A 59 13.57 2.51 14.03
N ASP A 60 12.77 2.55 12.96
CA ASP A 60 11.53 3.33 12.93
C ASP A 60 10.46 2.76 13.88
N GLN A 61 10.48 1.46 14.15
CA GLN A 61 9.54 0.81 15.07
C GLN A 61 9.61 1.41 16.48
N LEU A 62 10.78 1.85 16.95
CA LEU A 62 10.90 2.51 18.26
C LEU A 62 10.16 3.85 18.26
N SER A 63 10.35 4.65 17.22
CA SER A 63 9.67 5.94 17.03
C SER A 63 8.15 5.77 16.87
N LEU A 64 7.72 4.72 16.17
CA LEU A 64 6.30 4.39 16.01
C LEU A 64 5.68 3.97 17.34
N LYS A 65 6.36 3.12 18.12
CA LYS A 65 5.90 2.69 19.45
C LYS A 65 5.74 3.86 20.41
N GLN A 66 6.65 4.84 20.40
CA GLN A 66 6.53 6.07 21.20
C GLN A 66 5.27 6.87 20.86
N ARG A 67 4.77 6.77 19.62
CA ARG A 67 3.53 7.42 19.17
C ARG A 67 2.30 6.51 19.30
N HIS A 68 2.43 5.37 19.98
CA HIS A 68 1.40 4.34 20.14
C HIS A 68 0.95 3.66 18.82
N PHE A 69 1.81 3.67 17.80
CA PHE A 69 1.60 2.88 16.60
C PHE A 69 2.23 1.49 16.76
N PHE A 70 1.48 0.46 16.38
CA PHE A 70 1.97 -0.91 16.27
C PHE A 70 1.92 -1.37 14.82
N ILE A 71 3.01 -1.96 14.35
CA ILE A 71 3.11 -2.48 12.98
C ILE A 71 2.21 -3.71 12.89
N THR A 72 1.24 -3.67 11.97
CA THR A 72 0.28 -4.75 11.75
C THR A 72 0.71 -5.65 10.59
N GLY A 73 1.36 -5.07 9.58
CA GLY A 73 1.89 -5.81 8.45
C GLY A 73 3.10 -5.11 7.83
N ASN A 74 4.02 -5.89 7.28
CA ASN A 74 5.12 -5.38 6.48
C ASN A 74 5.40 -6.30 5.29
N ARG A 75 5.98 -5.73 4.23
CA ARG A 75 6.55 -6.49 3.11
C ARG A 75 7.69 -5.73 2.48
N ARG A 76 8.54 -6.44 1.73
CA ARG A 76 9.53 -5.78 0.89
C ARG A 76 8.83 -4.97 -0.21
N GLY A 77 9.32 -3.77 -0.46
CA GLY A 77 8.78 -2.91 -1.50
C GLY A 77 9.56 -1.61 -1.64
N THR A 78 9.09 -0.76 -2.54
CA THR A 78 9.78 0.45 -2.97
C THR A 78 9.04 1.71 -2.56
N LYS A 79 9.78 2.82 -2.42
CA LYS A 79 9.18 4.15 -2.22
C LYS A 79 8.23 4.54 -3.36
N ARG A 80 8.39 3.97 -4.56
CA ARG A 80 7.47 4.18 -5.69
C ARG A 80 6.11 3.53 -5.42
N GLU A 81 6.07 2.28 -4.96
CA GLU A 81 4.82 1.61 -4.58
C GLU A 81 4.07 2.37 -3.49
N HIS A 82 4.78 2.88 -2.47
CA HIS A 82 4.18 3.72 -1.43
C HIS A 82 3.51 4.97 -2.00
N ARG A 83 4.22 5.73 -2.85
CA ARG A 83 3.66 6.92 -3.49
C ARG A 83 2.46 6.60 -4.38
N LEU A 84 2.55 5.52 -5.17
CA LEU A 84 1.45 5.08 -6.03
C LEU A 84 0.21 4.76 -5.20
N LEU A 85 0.37 4.03 -4.10
CA LEU A 85 -0.74 3.72 -3.21
C LEU A 85 -1.40 4.99 -2.66
N LEU A 86 -0.63 5.96 -2.16
CA LEU A 86 -1.18 7.21 -1.63
C LEU A 86 -1.98 7.97 -2.69
N HIS A 87 -1.48 8.05 -3.93
CA HIS A 87 -2.23 8.63 -5.04
C HIS A 87 -3.52 7.86 -5.33
N THR A 88 -3.47 6.53 -5.39
CA THR A 88 -4.66 5.70 -5.62
C THR A 88 -5.71 5.86 -4.51
N LEU A 89 -5.29 5.96 -3.24
CA LEU A 89 -6.20 6.20 -2.12
C LEU A 89 -6.88 7.57 -2.22
N LYS A 90 -6.13 8.59 -2.64
CA LYS A 90 -6.67 9.93 -2.91
C LYS A 90 -7.71 9.90 -4.03
N ASP A 91 -7.45 9.17 -5.10
CA ASP A 91 -8.40 8.99 -6.22
C ASP A 91 -9.69 8.27 -5.78
N PHE A 92 -9.60 7.40 -4.77
CA PHE A 92 -10.77 6.75 -4.14
C PHE A 92 -11.52 7.63 -3.12
N ASN A 93 -11.20 8.92 -3.03
CA ASN A 93 -11.73 9.86 -2.03
C ASN A 93 -11.51 9.40 -0.58
N ILE A 94 -10.45 8.62 -0.32
CA ILE A 94 -10.05 8.28 1.04
C ILE A 94 -9.22 9.44 1.58
N HIS A 95 -9.77 10.15 2.56
CA HIS A 95 -9.13 11.34 3.11
C HIS A 95 -8.08 11.02 4.17
N GLU A 96 -6.97 11.74 4.06
CA GLU A 96 -5.92 11.79 5.06
C GLU A 96 -6.43 12.51 6.32
N THR A 97 -5.89 12.14 7.48
CA THR A 97 -6.31 12.68 8.78
C THR A 97 -5.32 13.71 9.30
N TYR A 98 -4.19 13.23 9.80
CA TYR A 98 -3.15 14.04 10.43
C TYR A 98 -1.99 14.34 9.48
N ASN A 99 -1.74 13.45 8.52
CA ASN A 99 -0.62 13.52 7.60
C ASN A 99 -0.95 12.74 6.33
N GLU A 100 -0.15 12.95 5.28
CA GLU A 100 -0.27 12.34 3.95
C GLU A 100 -0.22 10.80 3.93
N SER A 101 0.09 10.20 5.07
CA SER A 101 0.21 8.74 5.26
C SER A 101 -0.73 8.19 6.35
N CYS A 102 -1.51 9.04 7.01
CA CYS A 102 -2.40 8.67 8.11
C CYS A 102 -3.86 8.71 7.68
N PHE A 103 -4.59 7.63 7.91
CA PHE A 103 -5.98 7.47 7.51
C PHE A 103 -6.83 6.93 8.65
N VAL A 104 -8.13 7.26 8.65
CA VAL A 104 -9.06 6.64 9.59
C VAL A 104 -9.21 5.16 9.25
N SER A 105 -9.12 4.30 10.27
CA SER A 105 -9.41 2.88 10.14
C SER A 105 -10.88 2.70 9.75
N SER A 106 -11.09 2.25 8.52
CA SER A 106 -12.41 1.93 7.99
C SER A 106 -12.34 0.58 7.28
N CYS A 107 -13.43 -0.18 7.33
CA CYS A 107 -13.54 -1.45 6.60
C CYS A 107 -13.30 -1.26 5.10
N TYR A 108 -13.75 -0.13 4.55
CA TYR A 108 -13.51 0.23 3.15
C TYR A 108 -12.02 0.39 2.85
N LEU A 109 -11.28 1.14 3.67
CA LEU A 109 -9.84 1.32 3.47
C LEU A 109 -9.09 -0.01 3.53
N VAL A 110 -9.38 -0.84 4.54
CA VAL A 110 -8.77 -2.17 4.69
C VAL A 110 -9.02 -3.04 3.45
N GLN A 111 -10.26 -3.06 2.94
CA GLN A 111 -10.59 -3.79 1.71
C GLN A 111 -9.83 -3.28 0.48
N GLN A 112 -9.66 -1.96 0.34
CA GLN A 112 -8.87 -1.40 -0.76
C GLN A 112 -7.39 -1.77 -0.65
N LEU A 113 -6.83 -1.76 0.57
CA LEU A 113 -5.45 -2.19 0.80
C LEU A 113 -5.23 -3.67 0.45
N ILE A 114 -6.17 -4.55 0.81
CA ILE A 114 -6.13 -5.97 0.44
C ILE A 114 -6.18 -6.14 -1.08
N LYS A 115 -7.10 -5.44 -1.76
CA LYS A 115 -7.22 -5.48 -3.23
C LYS A 115 -5.93 -5.01 -3.93
N LEU A 116 -5.26 -4.02 -3.37
CA LEU A 116 -4.00 -3.48 -3.89
C LEU A 116 -2.76 -4.29 -3.47
N SER A 117 -2.95 -5.47 -2.85
CA SER A 117 -1.85 -6.32 -2.36
C SER A 117 -0.89 -5.57 -1.42
N TRP A 118 -1.44 -4.66 -0.62
CA TRP A 118 -0.69 -3.91 0.39
C TRP A 118 -0.56 -4.74 1.68
N PRO A 119 0.56 -4.65 2.43
CA PRO A 119 0.75 -5.43 3.66
C PRO A 119 -0.15 -4.91 4.78
N VAL A 120 -1.34 -5.47 4.94
CA VAL A 120 -2.33 -5.10 5.97
C VAL A 120 -2.09 -5.88 7.28
N GLY A 121 -1.70 -7.15 7.15
CA GLY A 121 -1.40 -8.04 8.27
C GLY A 121 -2.61 -8.25 9.19
N ASP A 122 -2.43 -8.14 10.50
CA ASP A 122 -3.47 -8.46 11.50
C ASP A 122 -4.69 -7.49 11.51
N LEU A 123 -4.65 -6.44 10.69
CA LEU A 123 -5.79 -5.53 10.50
C LEU A 123 -7.02 -6.23 9.91
N ASP A 124 -6.85 -7.36 9.21
CA ASP A 124 -7.96 -8.17 8.69
C ASP A 124 -8.86 -8.66 9.83
N THR A 125 -8.28 -8.99 11.00
CA THR A 125 -9.01 -9.45 12.17
C THR A 125 -9.69 -8.29 12.90
N ILE A 126 -9.06 -7.10 12.92
CA ILE A 126 -9.60 -5.88 13.54
C ILE A 126 -10.79 -5.35 12.74
N ALA A 127 -10.76 -5.39 11.40
CA ALA A 127 -11.90 -5.03 10.57
C ALA A 127 -13.11 -5.96 10.83
N ILE A 128 -12.86 -7.26 11.00
CA ILE A 128 -13.89 -8.24 11.36
C ILE A 128 -14.44 -7.96 12.78
N GLN A 129 -13.60 -7.63 13.75
CA GLN A 129 -14.05 -7.27 15.11
C GLN A 129 -14.86 -5.96 15.14
N THR A 130 -14.48 -4.97 14.33
CA THR A 130 -15.22 -3.70 14.21
C THR A 130 -16.59 -3.92 13.56
N LEU A 131 -16.71 -4.83 12.59
CA LEU A 131 -17.99 -5.27 12.03
C LEU A 131 -18.89 -5.94 13.08
N HIS A 132 -18.32 -6.74 13.99
CA HIS A 132 -19.08 -7.37 15.07
C HIS A 132 -19.59 -6.37 16.13
N GLN A 133 -18.91 -5.24 16.35
CA GLN A 133 -19.38 -4.20 17.27
C GLN A 133 -20.56 -3.38 16.70
N GLN A 134 -20.63 -3.18 15.38
CA GLN A 134 -21.75 -2.44 14.76
C GLN A 134 -23.06 -3.24 14.65
N ILE A 135 -23.04 -4.55 14.91
CA ILE A 135 -24.25 -5.40 14.89
C ILE A 135 -24.96 -5.40 16.25
N TYR A 136 -24.34 -4.84 17.30
CA TYR A 136 -24.88 -4.82 18.66
C TYR A 136 -25.17 -3.41 19.23
N GLU A 137 -25.15 -2.37 18.39
CA GLU A 137 -25.73 -1.05 18.68
C GLU A 137 -27.01 -0.85 17.85
#